data_AF-A0A350UHP3-F1
#
_entry.id   AF-A0A350UHP3-F1
#
_cell.length_a   1.000
_cell.length_b   1.000
_cell.length_c   1.000
_cell.angle_alpha   90.00
_cell.angle_beta   90.00
_cell.angle_gamma   90.00
#
_symmetry.space_group_name_H-M   'P 1'
#
loop_
_entity.id
_entity.type
_entity.pdbx_description
1 polymer ?
#
loop_
_entity_poly.entity_id
_entity_poly.type
_entity_poly.pdbx_seq_one_letter_code
_entity_poly.pdbx_strand_id
1 'polypeptide(L)'
;MAEVTKTRGFVALWDFAERTPEGRFAARVAKGERADLSLEVMNYVRAYWGLGREATMADVPVVDEGPFGKAVVFRTEEDADFRPLLMIPRARLHGSGIDVKGRGRSMSMVVWLRRESGDHALAGIWHEGTDIEGKGAAPARVERGMRQYALFAGLAANRGASAAHVSDNGASSFGDKYARHLSVTPEVIPVGEWVAAGFVFDNRANTVTSYLNGVATERWVEEPEKHPFFRWAARAWERGEYRPPKEFVRVREGRLVALRVNPYWFPHDLYEPATEAEGGPFTVGRVIHVGRSNGFAGAVGGVAVFGRALGAKEMKRLAGIGR
;
A
#
# COMPACT_ATOMS: atom_id res chain seq x y z
N MET A 1 -4.53 19.21 8.94
CA MET A 1 -3.18 19.43 8.37
C MET A 1 -2.08 19.59 9.42
N ALA A 2 -2.12 20.62 10.28
CA ALA A 2 -1.07 20.87 11.29
C ALA A 2 -0.80 19.69 12.24
N GLU A 3 -1.83 18.90 12.55
CA GLU A 3 -1.71 17.69 13.36
C GLU A 3 -0.82 16.61 12.72
N VAL A 4 -0.91 16.45 11.38
CA VAL A 4 -0.07 15.53 10.62
C VAL A 4 1.38 15.98 10.67
N THR A 5 1.64 17.24 10.32
CA THR A 5 3.00 17.78 10.16
C THR A 5 3.75 17.93 11.49
N LYS A 6 3.02 18.08 12.61
CA LYS A 6 3.60 18.13 13.97
C LYS A 6 3.79 16.75 14.60
N THR A 7 3.22 15.69 14.04
CA THR A 7 3.41 14.34 14.57
C THR A 7 4.85 13.91 14.38
N ARG A 8 5.51 13.46 15.46
CA ARG A 8 6.93 13.07 15.43
C ARG A 8 7.15 12.04 14.33
N GLY A 9 8.23 12.18 13.56
CA GLY A 9 8.56 11.27 12.47
C GLY A 9 7.74 11.50 11.20
N PHE A 10 6.98 12.60 11.10
CA PHE A 10 6.39 13.06 9.84
C PHE A 10 7.45 13.10 8.74
N VAL A 11 7.09 12.61 7.55
CA VAL A 11 7.95 12.63 6.35
C VAL A 11 7.28 13.42 5.23
N ALA A 12 6.08 13.01 4.82
CA ALA A 12 5.37 13.62 3.71
C ALA A 12 3.85 13.56 3.91
N LEU A 13 3.14 14.56 3.40
CA LEU A 13 1.68 14.60 3.27
C LEU A 13 1.32 15.12 1.87
N TRP A 14 0.49 14.37 1.17
CA TRP A 14 -0.28 14.85 0.02
C TRP A 14 -1.70 15.14 0.49
N ASP A 15 -2.11 16.41 0.47
CA ASP A 15 -3.48 16.87 0.77
C ASP A 15 -4.26 17.28 -0.48
N PHE A 16 -3.61 17.16 -1.65
CA PHE A 16 -4.14 17.46 -2.99
C PHE A 16 -4.62 18.90 -3.20
N ALA A 17 -4.29 19.82 -2.30
CA ALA A 17 -4.67 21.23 -2.41
C ALA A 17 -3.66 22.05 -3.23
N GLU A 18 -2.38 21.71 -3.14
CA GLU A 18 -1.30 22.46 -3.78
C GLU A 18 -0.76 21.75 -5.03
N ARG A 19 -0.39 22.55 -6.02
CA ARG A 19 0.20 22.12 -7.29
C ARG A 19 1.60 22.72 -7.46
N THR A 20 2.50 21.99 -8.08
CA THR A 20 3.77 22.55 -8.57
C THR A 20 3.50 23.43 -9.81
N PRO A 21 4.46 24.27 -10.25
CA PRO A 21 4.33 25.02 -11.50
C PRO A 21 4.00 24.15 -12.73
N GLU A 22 4.47 22.90 -12.73
CA GLU A 22 4.23 21.89 -13.77
C GLU A 22 2.86 21.19 -13.60
N GLY A 23 2.06 21.56 -12.61
CA GLY A 23 0.74 21.00 -12.35
C GLY A 23 0.75 19.65 -11.61
N ARG A 24 1.90 19.19 -11.09
CA ARG A 24 1.98 17.99 -10.23
C ARG A 24 1.34 18.27 -8.87
N PHE A 25 0.80 17.26 -8.20
CA PHE A 25 0.32 17.45 -6.83
C PHE A 25 1.51 17.56 -5.87
N ALA A 26 1.67 18.71 -5.23
CA ALA A 26 2.80 18.95 -4.34
C ALA A 26 2.66 18.12 -3.05
N ALA A 27 3.78 17.67 -2.51
CA ALA A 27 3.85 17.11 -1.17
C ALA A 27 4.26 18.22 -0.19
N ARG A 28 3.63 18.24 0.98
CA ARG A 28 4.25 18.87 2.16
C ARG A 28 5.27 17.89 2.71
N VAL A 29 6.50 18.34 2.91
CA VAL A 29 7.61 17.47 3.34
C VAL A 29 8.22 17.92 4.66
N ALA A 30 8.84 16.99 5.38
CA ALA A 30 9.54 17.26 6.61
C ALA A 30 10.75 18.19 6.39
N LYS A 31 11.14 18.90 7.46
CA LYS A 31 12.33 19.76 7.42
C LYS A 31 13.56 18.93 7.05
N GLY A 32 14.25 19.32 5.98
CA GLY A 32 15.46 18.67 5.49
C GLY A 32 15.23 17.61 4.42
N GLU A 33 13.98 17.28 4.10
CA GLU A 33 13.67 16.52 2.87
C GLU A 33 14.02 17.38 1.65
N ARG A 34 14.71 16.78 0.68
CA ARG A 34 15.18 17.43 -0.55
C ARG A 34 14.64 16.78 -1.81
N ALA A 35 14.10 15.58 -1.71
CA ALA A 35 13.50 14.88 -2.82
C ALA A 35 12.27 15.62 -3.34
N ASP A 36 12.10 15.66 -4.67
CA ASP A 36 10.85 16.06 -5.30
C ASP A 36 9.82 14.93 -5.16
N LEU A 37 9.01 15.06 -4.12
CA LEU A 37 7.93 14.12 -3.81
C LEU A 37 6.58 14.53 -4.42
N SER A 38 6.56 15.42 -5.41
CA SER A 38 5.33 15.75 -6.12
C SER A 38 4.79 14.53 -6.89
N LEU A 39 3.47 14.34 -6.94
CA LEU A 39 2.84 13.24 -7.68
C LEU A 39 2.51 13.67 -9.10
N GLU A 40 2.90 12.85 -10.07
CA GLU A 40 2.48 12.97 -11.46
C GLU A 40 1.53 11.84 -11.86
N VAL A 41 0.87 11.99 -13.00
CA VAL A 41 -0.10 11.01 -13.50
C VAL A 41 0.53 10.14 -14.57
N MET A 42 0.16 8.85 -14.59
CA MET A 42 0.61 7.90 -15.61
C MET A 42 -0.51 6.92 -15.93
N ASN A 43 -0.68 6.56 -17.21
CA ASN A 43 -1.39 5.34 -17.59
C ASN A 43 -0.38 4.19 -17.65
N TYR A 44 -0.39 3.29 -16.66
CA TYR A 44 0.61 2.23 -16.62
C TYR A 44 0.44 1.19 -17.73
N VAL A 45 -0.77 1.03 -18.28
CA VAL A 45 -0.97 0.11 -19.41
C VAL A 45 -0.23 0.62 -20.64
N ARG A 46 -0.29 1.93 -20.91
CA ARG A 46 0.53 2.54 -21.96
C ARG A 46 2.02 2.38 -21.69
N ALA A 47 2.46 2.66 -20.47
CA ALA A 47 3.89 2.62 -20.13
C ALA A 47 4.52 1.22 -20.26
N TYR A 48 3.74 0.15 -20.01
CA TYR A 48 4.27 -1.22 -19.95
C TYR A 48 3.79 -2.14 -21.08
N TRP A 49 2.64 -1.87 -21.69
CA TRP A 49 2.09 -2.62 -22.83
C TRP A 49 2.07 -1.83 -24.14
N GLY A 50 2.29 -0.51 -24.11
CA GLY A 50 2.18 0.34 -25.30
C GLY A 50 0.75 0.55 -25.79
N LEU A 51 -0.25 0.22 -24.96
CA LEU A 51 -1.68 0.30 -25.30
C LEU A 51 -2.37 1.50 -24.63
N GLY A 52 -3.41 2.01 -25.27
CA GLY A 52 -4.20 3.12 -24.76
C GLY A 52 -3.50 4.49 -24.84
N ARG A 53 -4.23 5.53 -24.47
CA ARG A 53 -3.75 6.92 -24.51
C ARG A 53 -2.91 7.28 -23.29
N GLU A 54 -2.18 8.39 -23.40
CA GLU A 54 -1.51 9.02 -22.27
C GLU A 54 -2.55 9.55 -21.27
N ALA A 55 -2.23 9.44 -19.98
CA ALA A 55 -3.03 10.05 -18.92
C ALA A 55 -2.51 11.46 -18.64
N THR A 56 -3.43 12.35 -18.31
CA THR A 56 -3.16 13.76 -17.98
C THR A 56 -3.76 14.09 -16.61
N MET A 57 -3.41 15.24 -16.05
CA MET A 57 -3.92 15.63 -14.73
C MET A 57 -5.45 15.77 -14.69
N ALA A 58 -6.09 15.98 -15.85
CA ALA A 58 -7.55 16.02 -15.97
C ALA A 58 -8.22 14.64 -15.77
N ASP A 59 -7.46 13.56 -15.94
CA ASP A 59 -7.94 12.18 -15.75
C ASP A 59 -8.03 11.78 -14.28
N VAL A 60 -7.44 12.58 -13.40
CA VAL A 60 -7.54 12.45 -11.94
C VAL A 60 -8.18 13.74 -11.40
N PRO A 61 -9.52 13.88 -11.52
CA PRO A 61 -10.20 15.11 -11.15
C PRO A 61 -10.08 15.36 -9.64
N VAL A 62 -10.13 16.64 -9.28
CA VAL A 62 -10.10 17.09 -7.90
C VAL A 62 -11.49 17.58 -7.51
N VAL A 63 -11.94 17.21 -6.31
CA VAL A 63 -13.20 17.63 -5.71
C VAL A 63 -12.94 18.41 -4.42
N ASP A 64 -13.88 19.29 -4.07
CA ASP A 64 -13.79 20.21 -2.93
C ASP A 64 -14.41 19.57 -1.67
N GLU A 65 -13.93 18.37 -1.37
CA GLU A 65 -14.35 17.58 -0.21
C GLU A 65 -13.16 16.85 0.40
N GLY A 66 -13.39 16.25 1.57
CA GLY A 66 -12.41 15.43 2.26
C GLY A 66 -11.70 16.14 3.40
N PRO A 67 -10.85 15.41 4.14
CA PRO A 67 -10.33 15.80 5.44
C PRO A 67 -9.39 17.01 5.45
N PHE A 68 -8.87 17.37 4.28
CA PHE A 68 -8.02 18.54 4.08
C PHE A 68 -8.60 19.54 3.07
N GLY A 69 -9.89 19.38 2.71
CA GLY A 69 -10.64 20.29 1.84
C GLY A 69 -10.55 19.98 0.34
N LYS A 70 -9.62 19.13 -0.10
CA LYS A 70 -9.52 18.64 -1.47
C LYS A 70 -9.32 17.13 -1.49
N ALA A 71 -9.80 16.47 -2.54
CA ALA A 71 -9.55 15.06 -2.78
C ALA A 71 -9.41 14.75 -4.28
N VAL A 72 -8.59 13.76 -4.61
CA VAL A 72 -8.49 13.21 -5.97
C VAL A 72 -9.44 12.04 -6.14
N VAL A 73 -10.06 11.91 -7.31
CA VAL A 73 -11.00 10.82 -7.60
C VAL A 73 -10.41 9.82 -8.60
N PHE A 74 -10.49 8.54 -8.27
CA PHE A 74 -10.18 7.43 -9.15
C PHE A 74 -11.48 6.76 -9.59
N ARG A 75 -11.71 6.69 -10.91
CA ARG A 75 -12.95 6.19 -11.50
C ARG A 75 -12.87 4.71 -11.81
N THR A 76 -14.01 4.07 -12.01
CA THR A 76 -14.06 2.77 -12.70
C THR A 76 -13.92 3.03 -14.20
N GLU A 77 -12.76 2.75 -14.76
CA GLU A 77 -12.45 2.94 -16.18
C GLU A 77 -13.09 1.82 -17.02
N GLU A 78 -13.75 2.21 -18.11
CA GLU A 78 -14.38 1.27 -19.04
C GLU A 78 -13.38 0.71 -20.06
N ASP A 79 -12.44 1.55 -20.52
CA ASP A 79 -11.37 1.14 -21.43
C ASP A 79 -10.33 0.30 -20.68
N ALA A 80 -10.16 -0.96 -21.08
CA ALA A 80 -9.21 -1.89 -20.46
C ALA A 80 -7.74 -1.45 -20.59
N ASP A 81 -7.43 -0.60 -21.57
CA ASP A 81 -6.08 -0.08 -21.83
C ASP A 81 -5.84 1.30 -21.19
N PHE A 82 -6.79 1.79 -20.39
CA PHE A 82 -6.66 3.03 -19.65
C PHE A 82 -6.73 2.79 -18.14
N ARG A 83 -5.59 2.87 -17.46
CA ARG A 83 -5.48 2.74 -16.00
C ARG A 83 -4.62 3.87 -15.43
N PRO A 84 -5.18 5.09 -15.30
CA PRO A 84 -4.45 6.22 -14.73
C PRO A 84 -4.19 5.99 -13.24
N LEU A 85 -3.01 6.38 -12.80
CA LEU A 85 -2.63 6.41 -11.40
C LEU A 85 -1.80 7.66 -11.12
N LEU A 86 -1.69 8.04 -9.85
CA LEU A 86 -0.72 9.04 -9.42
C LEU A 86 0.56 8.33 -8.95
N MET A 87 1.72 8.86 -9.28
CA MET A 87 3.00 8.29 -8.88
C MET A 87 4.15 9.27 -8.71
N ILE A 88 5.18 8.77 -8.02
CA ILE A 88 6.52 9.34 -7.94
C ILE A 88 7.47 8.29 -8.53
N PRO A 89 8.22 8.60 -9.60
CA PRO A 89 9.22 7.69 -10.15
C PRO A 89 10.25 7.32 -9.10
N ARG A 90 10.76 6.09 -9.22
CA ARG A 90 11.79 5.59 -8.32
C ARG A 90 12.98 6.54 -8.19
N ALA A 91 13.46 7.09 -9.32
CA ALA A 91 14.56 8.05 -9.37
C ALA A 91 14.34 9.31 -8.51
N ARG A 92 13.09 9.80 -8.40
CA ARG A 92 12.80 10.98 -7.59
C ARG A 92 12.72 10.70 -6.10
N LEU A 93 12.30 9.50 -5.71
CA LEU A 93 12.10 9.13 -4.31
C LEU A 93 13.27 8.33 -3.72
N HIS A 94 14.24 7.88 -4.52
CA HIS A 94 15.32 7.02 -4.05
C HIS A 94 16.10 7.67 -2.91
N GLY A 95 16.16 7.00 -1.75
CA GLY A 95 16.84 7.53 -0.56
C GLY A 95 16.14 8.70 0.13
N SER A 96 14.96 9.12 -0.34
CA SER A 96 14.11 10.08 0.36
C SER A 96 13.55 9.49 1.66
N GLY A 97 12.93 10.33 2.49
CA GLY A 97 12.32 9.88 3.73
C GLY A 97 11.15 8.91 3.55
N ILE A 98 10.50 8.87 2.38
CA ILE A 98 9.42 7.90 2.09
C ILE A 98 9.97 6.55 1.62
N ASP A 99 11.21 6.48 1.15
CA ASP A 99 11.89 5.23 0.76
C ASP A 99 12.42 4.49 2.00
N VAL A 100 11.50 4.19 2.94
CA VAL A 100 11.85 3.49 4.18
C VAL A 100 12.17 2.03 3.87
N LYS A 101 13.44 1.68 3.99
CA LYS A 101 14.01 0.38 3.62
C LYS A 101 15.19 0.00 4.50
N GLY A 102 15.54 -1.28 4.52
CA GLY A 102 16.76 -1.74 5.15
C GLY A 102 16.69 -1.83 6.66
N ARG A 103 17.86 -2.09 7.26
CA ARG A 103 17.97 -2.63 8.61
C ARG A 103 17.36 -1.75 9.70
N GLY A 104 16.49 -2.33 10.52
CA GLY A 104 16.02 -1.70 11.75
C GLY A 104 14.98 -0.59 11.55
N ARG A 105 14.52 -0.38 10.31
CA ARG A 105 13.64 0.73 9.96
C ARG A 105 12.19 0.38 10.22
N SER A 106 11.45 1.31 10.79
CA SER A 106 10.00 1.20 11.01
C SER A 106 9.31 2.35 10.30
N MET A 107 8.02 2.16 9.96
CA MET A 107 7.26 3.21 9.29
C MET A 107 5.78 3.12 9.59
N SER A 108 5.05 4.18 9.27
CA SER A 108 3.59 4.17 9.29
C SER A 108 3.06 4.98 8.13
N MET A 109 1.88 4.60 7.64
CA MET A 109 1.18 5.33 6.60
C MET A 109 -0.29 5.45 6.95
N VAL A 110 -0.89 6.60 6.64
CA VAL A 110 -2.33 6.84 6.77
C VAL A 110 -2.84 7.37 5.43
N VAL A 111 -3.92 6.78 4.95
CA VAL A 111 -4.67 7.18 3.77
C VAL A 111 -6.06 7.56 4.22
N TRP A 112 -6.48 8.78 3.93
CA TRP A 112 -7.86 9.19 4.12
C TRP A 112 -8.59 9.07 2.78
N LEU A 113 -9.66 8.29 2.78
CA LEU A 113 -10.37 7.91 1.56
C LEU A 113 -11.87 7.82 1.78
N ARG A 114 -12.61 7.98 0.67
CA ARG A 114 -14.02 7.61 0.53
C ARG A 114 -14.12 6.57 -0.57
N ARG A 115 -14.37 5.32 -0.18
CA ARG A 115 -14.42 4.19 -1.13
C ARG A 115 -15.79 4.12 -1.79
N GLU A 116 -15.83 3.89 -3.10
CA GLU A 116 -17.07 3.61 -3.84
C GLU A 116 -17.13 2.12 -4.21
N SER A 117 -16.03 1.58 -4.74
CA SER A 117 -15.91 0.16 -5.03
C SER A 117 -14.44 -0.28 -5.11
N GLY A 118 -14.20 -1.54 -5.50
CA GLY A 118 -12.84 -2.06 -5.69
C GLY A 118 -12.15 -2.49 -4.40
N ASP A 119 -11.17 -3.39 -4.48
CA ASP A 119 -10.50 -4.00 -3.32
C ASP A 119 -8.95 -3.89 -3.41
N HIS A 120 -8.47 -3.02 -4.28
CA HIS A 120 -7.06 -2.95 -4.65
C HIS A 120 -6.32 -1.77 -3.99
N ALA A 121 -5.22 -1.34 -4.61
CA ALA A 121 -4.22 -0.48 -3.99
C ALA A 121 -4.77 0.90 -3.65
N LEU A 122 -4.34 1.43 -2.51
CA LEU A 122 -4.65 2.76 -2.04
C LEU A 122 -3.43 3.67 -2.19
N ALA A 123 -2.29 3.30 -1.58
CA ALA A 123 -1.03 3.99 -1.76
C ALA A 123 0.18 3.14 -1.33
N GLY A 124 1.36 3.45 -1.84
CA GLY A 124 2.63 2.88 -1.37
C GLY A 124 3.65 2.65 -2.47
N ILE A 125 4.81 2.13 -2.10
CA ILE A 125 5.86 1.74 -3.05
C ILE A 125 5.62 0.30 -3.50
N TRP A 126 5.00 0.16 -4.67
CA TRP A 126 4.54 -1.14 -5.14
C TRP A 126 4.44 -1.24 -6.67
N HIS A 127 5.28 -2.11 -7.23
CA HIS A 127 5.18 -2.62 -8.60
C HIS A 127 5.06 -4.14 -8.54
N GLU A 128 3.94 -4.71 -9.00
CA GLU A 128 3.68 -6.15 -8.91
C GLU A 128 4.64 -6.98 -9.79
N GLY A 129 5.27 -6.35 -10.78
CA GLY A 129 6.05 -7.04 -11.79
C GLY A 129 5.21 -7.28 -13.04
N THR A 130 5.84 -7.08 -14.18
CA THR A 130 5.28 -7.41 -15.50
C THR A 130 5.93 -8.68 -16.07
N ASP A 131 6.82 -9.30 -15.32
CA ASP A 131 7.40 -10.64 -15.53
C ASP A 131 6.45 -11.80 -15.13
N ILE A 132 5.35 -11.49 -14.45
CA ILE A 132 4.35 -12.48 -14.05
C ILE A 132 3.43 -12.80 -15.23
N GLU A 133 3.25 -14.10 -15.52
CA GLU A 133 2.24 -14.53 -16.49
C GLU A 133 0.83 -14.03 -16.09
N GLY A 134 0.22 -13.27 -17.00
CA GLY A 134 -1.10 -12.67 -16.89
C GLY A 134 -2.05 -13.13 -18.00
N LYS A 135 -3.30 -12.67 -17.93
CA LYS A 135 -4.26 -12.85 -19.03
C LYS A 135 -4.12 -11.70 -20.02
N GLY A 136 -4.03 -12.02 -21.31
CA GLY A 136 -3.99 -11.04 -22.40
C GLY A 136 -2.59 -10.85 -22.99
N ALA A 137 -2.39 -9.71 -23.66
CA ALA A 137 -1.13 -9.39 -24.34
C ALA A 137 0.06 -9.40 -23.38
N ALA A 138 1.21 -9.87 -23.87
CA ALA A 138 2.47 -9.75 -23.17
C ALA A 138 2.86 -8.26 -23.04
N PRO A 139 3.49 -7.86 -21.92
CA PRO A 139 3.99 -6.50 -21.78
C PRO A 139 5.15 -6.24 -22.75
N ALA A 140 5.18 -5.04 -23.33
CA ALA A 140 6.30 -4.55 -24.12
C ALA A 140 7.53 -4.26 -23.24
N ARG A 141 7.31 -3.95 -21.96
CA ARG A 141 8.35 -3.73 -20.95
C ARG A 141 8.20 -4.76 -19.83
N VAL A 142 9.12 -5.72 -19.79
CA VAL A 142 9.16 -6.78 -18.78
C VAL A 142 10.05 -6.36 -17.63
N GLU A 143 9.50 -6.32 -16.42
CA GLU A 143 10.21 -5.96 -15.21
C GLU A 143 9.82 -6.90 -14.08
N ARG A 144 10.81 -7.29 -13.28
CA ARG A 144 10.58 -8.00 -12.02
C ARG A 144 9.71 -7.18 -11.07
N GLY A 145 9.10 -7.87 -10.11
CA GLY A 145 8.48 -7.21 -8.96
C GLY A 145 9.42 -6.26 -8.21
N MET A 146 8.89 -5.10 -7.79
CA MET A 146 9.60 -4.09 -7.00
C MET A 146 8.69 -3.58 -5.87
N ARG A 147 8.35 -4.47 -4.96
CA ARG A 147 7.43 -4.24 -3.84
C ARG A 147 8.19 -3.84 -2.58
N GLN A 148 7.73 -2.84 -1.83
CA GLN A 148 8.33 -2.52 -0.53
C GLN A 148 7.26 -2.49 0.55
N TYR A 149 6.34 -1.53 0.46
CA TYR A 149 5.19 -1.44 1.35
C TYR A 149 4.02 -0.77 0.61
N ALA A 150 2.80 -1.23 0.85
CA ALA A 150 1.61 -0.56 0.35
C ALA A 150 0.36 -0.92 1.15
N LEU A 151 -0.61 -0.02 1.10
CA LEU A 151 -1.95 -0.23 1.64
C LEU A 151 -2.92 -0.56 0.50
N PHE A 152 -3.76 -1.55 0.72
CA PHE A 152 -4.80 -2.03 -0.19
C PHE A 152 -6.15 -2.06 0.51
N ALA A 153 -7.23 -2.00 -0.27
CA ALA A 153 -8.60 -2.28 0.16
C ALA A 153 -8.88 -3.79 0.26
N GLY A 154 -7.93 -4.53 0.85
CA GLY A 154 -8.14 -5.89 1.33
C GLY A 154 -7.84 -7.03 0.36
N LEU A 155 -7.97 -6.83 -0.96
CA LEU A 155 -7.85 -7.87 -1.98
C LEU A 155 -8.63 -9.15 -1.58
N ALA A 156 -8.14 -10.34 -1.90
CA ALA A 156 -8.76 -11.58 -1.42
C ALA A 156 -8.34 -11.96 0.02
N ALA A 157 -7.60 -11.10 0.75
CA ALA A 157 -7.33 -11.31 2.18
C ALA A 157 -8.58 -11.03 3.04
N ASN A 158 -9.30 -9.96 2.69
CA ASN A 158 -10.64 -9.63 3.15
C ASN A 158 -11.15 -8.47 2.31
N ARG A 159 -11.97 -8.77 1.31
CA ARG A 159 -12.37 -7.81 0.28
C ARG A 159 -12.97 -6.55 0.90
N GLY A 160 -12.38 -5.40 0.61
CA GLY A 160 -12.81 -4.09 1.12
C GLY A 160 -12.19 -3.69 2.46
N ALA A 161 -11.41 -4.54 3.14
CA ALA A 161 -10.76 -4.21 4.41
C ALA A 161 -9.53 -3.30 4.25
N SER A 162 -9.01 -2.77 5.35
CA SER A 162 -7.67 -2.16 5.35
C SER A 162 -6.62 -3.27 5.41
N ALA A 163 -5.78 -3.39 4.38
CA ALA A 163 -4.73 -4.39 4.32
C ALA A 163 -3.37 -3.77 3.98
N ALA A 164 -2.39 -3.98 4.85
CA ALA A 164 -1.02 -3.58 4.59
C ALA A 164 -0.24 -4.76 4.05
N HIS A 165 0.42 -4.55 2.92
CA HIS A 165 1.35 -5.50 2.33
C HIS A 165 2.76 -4.95 2.50
N VAL A 166 3.68 -5.83 2.87
CA VAL A 166 5.11 -5.54 2.96
C VAL A 166 5.90 -6.59 2.19
N SER A 167 7.14 -6.26 1.85
CA SER A 167 8.06 -7.21 1.21
C SER A 167 9.45 -7.05 1.79
N ASP A 168 10.10 -8.19 1.99
CA ASP A 168 11.49 -8.34 2.40
C ASP A 168 12.45 -8.39 1.19
N ASN A 169 11.94 -8.72 0.00
CA ASN A 169 12.77 -9.07 -1.17
C ASN A 169 12.36 -8.39 -2.50
N GLY A 170 11.30 -7.57 -2.50
CA GLY A 170 10.80 -6.91 -3.72
C GLY A 170 9.88 -7.76 -4.58
N ALA A 171 9.92 -9.07 -4.39
CA ALA A 171 9.38 -10.06 -5.29
C ALA A 171 8.27 -10.88 -4.59
N SER A 172 8.26 -12.19 -4.82
CA SER A 172 7.26 -13.09 -4.31
C SER A 172 7.66 -13.68 -2.96
N SER A 173 6.72 -14.38 -2.30
CA SER A 173 6.96 -14.98 -0.99
C SER A 173 6.17 -16.27 -0.83
N PHE A 174 6.68 -17.17 0.02
CA PHE A 174 6.05 -18.44 0.38
C PHE A 174 5.75 -19.39 -0.79
N GLY A 175 6.46 -19.23 -1.91
CA GLY A 175 6.27 -20.02 -3.12
C GLY A 175 5.05 -19.62 -3.96
N ASP A 176 4.37 -18.53 -3.63
CA ASP A 176 3.45 -17.88 -4.56
C ASP A 176 4.22 -16.97 -5.52
N LYS A 177 3.60 -16.55 -6.62
CA LYS A 177 4.16 -15.54 -7.54
C LYS A 177 3.98 -14.09 -7.06
N TYR A 178 3.17 -13.87 -6.03
CA TYR A 178 2.89 -12.57 -5.44
C TYR A 178 3.50 -12.44 -4.02
N ALA A 179 3.60 -11.21 -3.51
CA ALA A 179 3.97 -10.97 -2.11
C ALA A 179 2.80 -11.25 -1.17
N ARG A 180 3.07 -12.00 -0.10
CA ARG A 180 2.09 -12.60 0.82
C ARG A 180 2.37 -12.28 2.29
N HIS A 181 3.38 -11.46 2.59
CA HIS A 181 3.47 -10.81 3.89
C HIS A 181 2.47 -9.66 3.96
N LEU A 182 1.39 -9.87 4.70
CA LEU A 182 0.34 -8.85 4.83
C LEU A 182 -0.42 -8.97 6.15
N SER A 183 -0.82 -7.81 6.68
CA SER A 183 -1.83 -7.69 7.73
C SER A 183 -3.15 -7.20 7.16
N VAL A 184 -4.27 -7.55 7.80
CA VAL A 184 -5.60 -7.14 7.31
C VAL A 184 -6.63 -7.02 8.44
N THR A 185 -7.39 -5.92 8.46
CA THR A 185 -8.45 -5.71 9.45
C THR A 185 -9.60 -6.71 9.27
N PRO A 186 -10.34 -7.05 10.34
CA PRO A 186 -11.61 -7.75 10.21
C PRO A 186 -12.70 -6.83 9.65
N GLU A 187 -12.66 -5.53 9.99
CA GLU A 187 -13.60 -4.54 9.48
C GLU A 187 -13.32 -4.19 8.02
N VAL A 188 -14.39 -3.97 7.27
CA VAL A 188 -14.36 -3.47 5.90
C VAL A 188 -14.48 -1.95 5.87
N ILE A 189 -13.84 -1.31 4.89
CA ILE A 189 -13.98 0.11 4.60
C ILE A 189 -15.41 0.35 4.10
N PRO A 190 -16.23 1.15 4.82
CA PRO A 190 -17.58 1.49 4.40
C PRO A 190 -17.57 2.20 3.04
N VAL A 191 -18.61 1.95 2.26
CA VAL A 191 -18.81 2.59 0.95
C VAL A 191 -19.45 3.97 1.18
N GLY A 192 -18.94 4.99 0.50
CA GLY A 192 -19.49 6.34 0.54
C GLY A 192 -19.11 7.17 1.76
N GLU A 193 -18.34 6.62 2.70
CA GLU A 193 -17.94 7.32 3.93
C GLU A 193 -16.45 7.68 3.92
N TRP A 194 -16.13 8.85 4.47
CA TRP A 194 -14.75 9.25 4.73
C TRP A 194 -14.16 8.48 5.92
N VAL A 195 -13.12 7.70 5.65
CA VAL A 195 -12.40 6.93 6.66
C VAL A 195 -10.90 7.21 6.60
N ALA A 196 -10.20 6.81 7.66
CA ALA A 196 -8.75 6.73 7.66
C ALA A 196 -8.33 5.26 7.72
N ALA A 197 -7.79 4.74 6.63
CA ALA A 197 -7.12 3.44 6.60
C ALA A 197 -5.61 3.67 6.79
N GLY A 198 -4.94 2.82 7.56
CA GLY A 198 -3.52 3.01 7.79
C GLY A 198 -2.83 1.75 8.22
N PHE A 199 -1.51 1.82 8.35
CA PHE A 199 -0.74 0.73 8.92
C PHE A 199 0.51 1.21 9.61
N VAL A 200 1.00 0.34 10.48
CA VAL A 200 2.27 0.48 11.19
C VAL A 200 3.10 -0.76 10.89
N PHE A 201 4.31 -0.56 10.35
CA PHE A 201 5.36 -1.56 10.40
C PHE A 201 6.32 -1.22 11.54
N ASP A 202 6.33 -2.06 12.56
CA ASP A 202 7.26 -1.99 13.69
C ASP A 202 8.28 -3.12 13.59
N ASN A 203 9.48 -2.77 13.13
CA ASN A 203 10.58 -3.71 12.95
C ASN A 203 11.09 -4.27 14.28
N ARG A 204 11.05 -3.49 15.37
CA ARG A 204 11.49 -3.98 16.69
C ARG A 204 10.54 -5.06 17.22
N ALA A 205 9.24 -4.90 16.95
CA ALA A 205 8.23 -5.89 17.30
C ALA A 205 8.07 -7.00 16.25
N ASN A 206 8.72 -6.90 15.09
CA ASN A 206 8.51 -7.79 13.94
C ASN A 206 7.03 -7.88 13.53
N THR A 207 6.33 -6.75 13.50
CA THR A 207 4.89 -6.72 13.19
C THR A 207 4.51 -5.71 12.13
N VAL A 208 3.57 -6.12 11.28
CA VAL A 208 2.76 -5.22 10.45
C VAL A 208 1.36 -5.20 11.02
N THR A 209 0.82 -4.02 11.26
CA THR A 209 -0.51 -3.85 11.85
C THR A 209 -1.33 -2.91 10.99
N SER A 210 -2.47 -3.40 10.48
CA SER A 210 -3.45 -2.59 9.76
C SER A 210 -4.43 -1.95 10.72
N TYR A 211 -4.81 -0.72 10.41
CA TYR A 211 -5.72 0.13 11.16
C TYR A 211 -6.86 0.57 10.25
N LEU A 212 -8.08 0.49 10.77
CA LEU A 212 -9.22 1.22 10.21
C LEU A 212 -9.71 2.20 11.25
N ASN A 213 -9.85 3.46 10.86
CA ASN A 213 -10.33 4.52 11.72
C ASN A 213 -9.54 4.69 13.02
N GLY A 214 -8.23 4.44 12.95
CA GLY A 214 -7.31 4.54 14.08
C GLY A 214 -7.39 3.38 15.07
N VAL A 215 -8.16 2.34 14.74
CA VAL A 215 -8.30 1.12 15.54
C VAL A 215 -7.59 -0.03 14.82
N ALA A 216 -6.72 -0.72 15.54
CA ALA A 216 -6.14 -1.99 15.13
C ALA A 216 -6.89 -3.12 15.85
N THR A 217 -7.77 -3.79 15.13
CA THR A 217 -8.52 -4.94 15.66
C THR A 217 -7.75 -6.22 15.39
N GLU A 218 -7.59 -7.03 16.43
CA GLU A 218 -6.99 -8.35 16.29
C GLU A 218 -7.79 -9.22 15.32
N ARG A 219 -7.08 -9.96 14.46
CA ARG A 219 -7.72 -10.92 13.58
C ARG A 219 -6.94 -12.22 13.49
N TRP A 220 -7.70 -13.32 13.59
CA TRP A 220 -7.25 -14.67 13.31
C TRP A 220 -7.93 -15.20 12.05
N VAL A 221 -7.20 -16.00 11.28
CA VAL A 221 -7.74 -16.83 10.22
C VAL A 221 -7.60 -18.27 10.66
N GLU A 222 -8.75 -18.92 10.87
CA GLU A 222 -8.85 -20.36 11.10
C GLU A 222 -8.66 -21.08 9.75
N GLU A 223 -8.06 -22.27 9.79
CA GLU A 223 -7.78 -23.11 8.61
C GLU A 223 -7.10 -22.31 7.46
N PRO A 224 -5.93 -21.67 7.74
CA PRO A 224 -5.28 -20.80 6.77
C PRO A 224 -4.97 -21.50 5.44
N GLU A 225 -4.79 -22.82 5.41
CA GLU A 225 -4.60 -23.63 4.20
C GLU A 225 -5.77 -23.55 3.21
N LYS A 226 -6.98 -23.25 3.68
CA LYS A 226 -8.17 -23.06 2.83
C LYS A 226 -8.32 -21.61 2.36
N HIS A 227 -7.63 -20.68 3.00
CA HIS A 227 -7.76 -19.25 2.73
C HIS A 227 -6.98 -18.86 1.46
N PRO A 228 -7.54 -18.09 0.51
CA PRO A 228 -6.90 -17.79 -0.79
C PRO A 228 -5.51 -17.15 -0.68
N PHE A 229 -5.30 -16.29 0.32
CA PHE A 229 -4.01 -15.64 0.59
C PHE A 229 -3.16 -16.39 1.64
N PHE A 230 -3.72 -16.70 2.81
CA PHE A 230 -2.95 -17.29 3.91
C PHE A 230 -2.57 -18.77 3.74
N ARG A 231 -3.11 -19.46 2.72
CA ARG A 231 -2.67 -20.81 2.38
C ARG A 231 -1.19 -20.90 2.04
N TRP A 232 -0.62 -19.81 1.53
CA TRP A 232 0.80 -19.75 1.19
C TRP A 232 1.66 -19.70 2.46
N ALA A 233 1.26 -18.92 3.46
CA ALA A 233 1.91 -18.95 4.78
C ALA A 233 1.77 -20.33 5.45
N ALA A 234 0.62 -21.01 5.30
CA ALA A 234 0.44 -22.38 5.78
C ALA A 234 1.37 -23.38 5.07
N ARG A 235 1.56 -23.25 3.75
CA ARG A 235 2.53 -24.07 2.99
C ARG A 235 3.98 -23.78 3.39
N ALA A 236 4.33 -22.51 3.60
CA ALA A 236 5.65 -22.14 4.12
C ALA A 236 5.87 -22.65 5.55
N TRP A 237 4.79 -22.74 6.34
CA TRP A 237 4.83 -23.45 7.61
C TRP A 237 5.15 -24.94 7.41
N GLU A 238 4.45 -25.65 6.53
CA GLU A 238 4.75 -27.08 6.26
C GLU A 238 6.20 -27.31 5.83
N ARG A 239 6.80 -26.37 5.07
CA ARG A 239 8.19 -26.45 4.60
C ARG A 239 9.27 -26.00 5.59
N GLY A 240 8.91 -25.41 6.73
CA GLY A 240 9.91 -24.89 7.68
C GLY A 240 10.37 -23.46 7.45
N GLU A 241 9.84 -22.78 6.43
CA GLU A 241 10.29 -21.45 5.99
C GLU A 241 9.66 -20.30 6.79
N TYR A 242 8.46 -20.52 7.35
CA TYR A 242 7.74 -19.52 8.14
C TYR A 242 7.36 -20.11 9.51
N ARG A 243 7.90 -19.53 10.58
CA ARG A 243 7.72 -20.00 11.97
C ARG A 243 7.41 -18.83 12.91
N PRO A 244 6.19 -18.27 12.87
CA PRO A 244 5.83 -17.25 13.84
C PRO A 244 5.89 -17.77 15.28
N PRO A 245 6.17 -16.88 16.25
CA PRO A 245 6.00 -17.17 17.67
C PRO A 245 4.59 -17.66 18.01
N LYS A 246 4.47 -18.38 19.12
CA LYS A 246 3.21 -19.02 19.56
C LYS A 246 2.03 -18.05 19.72
N GLU A 247 2.29 -16.77 19.94
CA GLU A 247 1.27 -15.73 20.04
C GLU A 247 0.66 -15.32 18.68
N PHE A 248 1.23 -15.78 17.57
CA PHE A 248 0.73 -15.55 16.21
C PHE A 248 0.15 -16.80 15.54
N VAL A 249 0.27 -17.97 16.16
CA VAL A 249 -0.19 -19.23 15.57
C VAL A 249 -0.87 -20.14 16.57
N ARG A 250 -1.82 -20.94 16.09
CA ARG A 250 -2.32 -22.12 16.82
C ARG A 250 -1.95 -23.35 16.01
N VAL A 251 -1.40 -24.35 16.69
CA VAL A 251 -0.88 -25.57 16.07
C VAL A 251 -1.56 -26.76 16.73
N ARG A 252 -2.03 -27.70 15.92
CA ARG A 252 -2.58 -28.99 16.36
C ARG A 252 -1.94 -30.10 15.56
N GLU A 253 -1.38 -31.10 16.24
CA GLU A 253 -0.74 -32.26 15.58
C GLU A 253 0.32 -31.82 14.53
N GLY A 254 1.10 -30.79 14.85
CA GLY A 254 2.12 -30.22 13.96
C GLY A 254 1.59 -29.33 12.82
N ARG A 255 0.27 -29.24 12.63
CA ARG A 255 -0.36 -28.45 11.58
C ARG A 255 -0.77 -27.08 12.09
N LEU A 256 -0.55 -26.05 11.26
CA LEU A 256 -1.02 -24.69 11.51
C LEU A 256 -2.54 -24.65 11.33
N VAL A 257 -3.29 -24.52 12.42
CA VAL A 257 -4.77 -24.49 12.40
C VAL A 257 -5.34 -23.08 12.50
N ALA A 258 -4.58 -22.13 13.02
CA ALA A 258 -4.95 -20.71 12.98
C ALA A 258 -3.71 -19.84 12.85
N LEU A 259 -3.83 -18.73 12.09
CA LEU A 259 -2.80 -17.72 11.93
C LEU A 259 -3.36 -16.35 12.34
N ARG A 260 -2.64 -15.61 13.17
CA ARG A 260 -2.95 -14.21 13.45
C ARG A 260 -2.49 -13.35 12.27
N VAL A 261 -3.44 -12.62 11.69
CA VAL A 261 -3.25 -11.81 10.47
C VAL A 261 -3.40 -10.31 10.74
N ASN A 262 -3.69 -9.92 11.98
CA ASN A 262 -3.53 -8.54 12.43
C ASN A 262 -3.35 -8.52 13.96
N PRO A 263 -2.26 -7.93 14.49
CA PRO A 263 -0.98 -7.74 13.80
C PRO A 263 -0.47 -9.03 13.15
N TYR A 264 0.20 -8.90 12.00
CA TYR A 264 0.86 -9.97 11.28
C TYR A 264 2.35 -10.01 11.64
N TRP A 265 2.90 -11.22 11.84
CA TRP A 265 4.31 -11.39 12.14
C TRP A 265 5.18 -11.33 10.89
N PHE A 266 6.10 -10.37 10.85
CA PHE A 266 7.05 -10.13 9.76
C PHE A 266 8.44 -9.91 10.36
N PRO A 267 9.29 -10.96 10.42
CA PRO A 267 10.59 -10.93 11.08
C PRO A 267 11.73 -10.43 10.17
N HIS A 268 11.41 -9.54 9.24
CA HIS A 268 12.35 -9.06 8.23
C HIS A 268 12.40 -7.55 8.22
N ASP A 269 13.46 -7.01 7.63
CA ASP A 269 13.51 -5.62 7.23
C ASP A 269 12.67 -5.40 5.96
N LEU A 270 12.21 -4.16 5.73
CA LEU A 270 11.60 -3.82 4.44
C LEU A 270 12.65 -3.88 3.34
N TYR A 271 12.26 -4.39 2.18
CA TYR A 271 13.12 -4.58 1.03
C TYR A 271 13.95 -3.32 0.72
N GLU A 272 15.26 -3.49 0.75
CA GLU A 272 16.25 -2.51 0.31
C GLU A 272 16.78 -2.95 -1.06
N PRO A 273 16.31 -2.33 -2.17
CA PRO A 273 16.82 -2.67 -3.49
C PRO A 273 18.30 -2.33 -3.59
N ALA A 274 19.08 -3.23 -4.22
CA ALA A 274 20.53 -3.09 -4.33
C ALA A 274 20.92 -1.91 -5.24
N THR A 275 20.05 -1.59 -6.21
CA THR A 275 20.21 -0.47 -7.12
C THR A 275 18.93 0.36 -7.18
N GLU A 276 19.00 1.57 -7.73
CA GLU A 276 17.81 2.38 -7.97
C GLU A 276 16.78 1.65 -8.83
N ALA A 277 17.23 1.01 -9.92
CA ALA A 277 16.38 0.35 -10.91
C ALA A 277 15.61 -0.87 -10.37
N GLU A 278 16.00 -1.40 -9.20
CA GLU A 278 15.33 -2.53 -8.55
C GLU A 278 14.20 -2.13 -7.60
N GLY A 279 13.98 -0.83 -7.38
CA GLY A 279 12.94 -0.33 -6.51
C GLY A 279 11.72 0.21 -7.26
N GLY A 280 10.54 0.11 -6.64
CA GLY A 280 9.30 0.52 -7.26
C GLY A 280 9.03 2.02 -7.16
N PRO A 281 8.10 2.55 -7.96
CA PRO A 281 7.54 3.88 -7.76
C PRO A 281 6.62 3.90 -6.53
N PHE A 282 6.49 5.07 -5.90
CA PHE A 282 5.37 5.33 -5.00
C PHE A 282 4.13 5.61 -5.84
N THR A 283 3.01 4.98 -5.52
CA THR A 283 1.76 5.08 -6.27
C THR A 283 0.60 5.42 -5.36
N VAL A 284 -0.45 6.05 -5.91
CA VAL A 284 -1.72 6.32 -5.23
C VAL A 284 -2.88 5.95 -6.17
N GLY A 285 -3.89 5.28 -5.61
CA GLY A 285 -5.13 4.86 -6.28
C GLY A 285 -5.03 3.54 -7.07
N ARG A 286 -3.87 3.22 -7.63
CA ARG A 286 -3.59 1.94 -8.31
C ARG A 286 -2.12 1.57 -8.19
N VAL A 287 -1.77 0.35 -8.57
CA VAL A 287 -0.40 -0.15 -8.71
C VAL A 287 -0.20 -0.72 -10.10
N ILE A 288 1.06 -0.88 -10.51
CA ILE A 288 1.41 -1.51 -11.78
C ILE A 288 1.25 -3.02 -11.61
N HIS A 289 0.30 -3.61 -12.33
CA HIS A 289 0.01 -5.05 -12.23
C HIS A 289 -0.56 -5.63 -13.53
N VAL A 290 -0.20 -6.89 -13.81
CA VAL A 290 -0.56 -7.64 -15.03
C VAL A 290 -2.06 -7.89 -15.19
N GLY A 291 -2.83 -7.81 -14.09
CA GLY A 291 -4.27 -8.04 -14.10
C GLY A 291 -5.07 -6.93 -14.78
N ARG A 292 -4.51 -5.71 -14.91
CA ARG A 292 -5.16 -4.55 -15.54
C ARG A 292 -6.60 -4.31 -15.09
N SER A 293 -6.91 -4.62 -13.83
CA SER A 293 -8.24 -4.44 -13.27
C SER A 293 -8.45 -2.98 -12.87
N ASN A 294 -9.71 -2.60 -12.62
CA ASN A 294 -10.02 -1.23 -12.24
C ASN A 294 -9.41 -0.79 -10.90
N GLY A 295 -9.05 -1.75 -10.06
CA GLY A 295 -8.40 -1.48 -8.79
C GLY A 295 -9.37 -0.90 -7.76
N PHE A 296 -8.99 0.21 -7.14
CA PHE A 296 -9.83 1.03 -6.25
C PHE A 296 -10.62 2.06 -7.06
N ALA A 297 -11.87 2.32 -6.67
CA ALA A 297 -12.65 3.46 -7.15
C ALA A 297 -13.21 4.25 -5.96
N GLY A 298 -13.12 5.57 -6.04
CA GLY A 298 -13.51 6.51 -4.99
C GLY A 298 -12.56 7.69 -4.89
N ALA A 299 -12.63 8.42 -3.77
CA ALA A 299 -11.82 9.61 -3.52
C ALA A 299 -10.70 9.34 -2.51
N VAL A 300 -9.54 9.94 -2.71
CA VAL A 300 -8.43 9.99 -1.74
C VAL A 300 -8.20 11.45 -1.38
N GLY A 301 -8.44 11.79 -0.11
CA GLY A 301 -8.34 13.14 0.42
C GLY A 301 -7.01 13.43 1.09
N GLY A 302 -6.25 12.39 1.46
CA GLY A 302 -4.87 12.58 1.85
C GLY A 302 -4.08 11.29 1.99
N VAL A 303 -2.76 11.41 1.89
CA VAL A 303 -1.80 10.32 2.15
C VAL A 303 -0.67 10.89 2.99
N ALA A 304 -0.40 10.30 4.15
CA ALA A 304 0.68 10.72 5.04
C ALA A 304 1.62 9.55 5.34
N VAL A 305 2.93 9.81 5.30
CA VAL A 305 4.00 8.85 5.61
C VAL A 305 4.79 9.32 6.82
N PHE A 306 5.15 8.37 7.69
CA PHE A 306 5.95 8.59 8.88
C PHE A 306 7.13 7.61 8.91
N GLY A 307 8.33 8.11 9.17
CA GLY A 307 9.59 7.34 9.20
C GLY A 307 9.83 6.58 10.50
N ARG A 308 8.76 6.18 11.20
CA ARG A 308 8.79 5.37 12.41
C ARG A 308 7.47 4.63 12.62
N ALA A 309 7.46 3.69 13.56
CA ALA A 309 6.21 3.15 14.09
C ALA A 309 5.47 4.21 14.93
N LEU A 310 4.22 4.49 14.55
CA LEU A 310 3.30 5.30 15.33
C LEU A 310 2.59 4.45 16.39
N GLY A 311 2.33 5.03 17.57
CA GLY A 311 1.55 4.38 18.61
C GLY A 311 0.05 4.47 18.35
N ALA A 312 -0.75 3.62 19.03
CA ALA A 312 -2.20 3.57 18.86
C ALA A 312 -2.90 4.92 19.11
N LYS A 313 -2.44 5.71 20.10
CA LYS A 313 -2.96 7.06 20.36
C LYS A 313 -2.70 8.04 19.22
N GLU A 314 -1.57 7.89 18.52
CA GLU A 314 -1.21 8.73 17.38
C GLU A 314 -2.04 8.34 16.15
N MET A 315 -2.19 7.03 15.89
CA MET A 315 -3.08 6.53 14.84
C MET A 315 -4.52 6.96 15.04
N LYS A 316 -5.05 6.88 16.28
CA LYS A 316 -6.40 7.34 16.61
C LYS A 316 -6.58 8.84 16.42
N ARG A 317 -5.57 9.63 16.78
CA ARG A 317 -5.57 11.08 16.61
C ARG A 317 -5.64 11.45 15.12
N LEU A 318 -4.69 10.95 14.32
CA LEU A 318 -4.65 11.18 12.87
C LEU A 318 -5.94 10.73 12.17
N ALA A 319 -6.51 9.61 12.62
CA ALA A 319 -7.75 9.10 12.06
C ALA A 319 -8.95 10.06 12.27
N GLY A 320 -8.96 10.84 13.35
CA GLY A 320 -10.01 11.82 13.65
C GLY A 320 -9.97 13.08 12.78
N ILE A 321 -8.98 13.25 11.91
CA ILE A 321 -8.92 14.39 11.01
C ILE A 321 -10.00 14.27 9.93
N GLY A 322 -10.86 15.30 9.83
CA GLY A 322 -11.84 15.41 8.77
C GLY A 322 -13.04 14.47 8.89
N ARG A 323 -13.34 14.05 10.12
CA ARG A 323 -14.57 13.36 10.50
C ARG A 323 -15.40 14.21 11.44
#